data_AF-A0A0D2RU57-F1
#
_entry.id   AF-A0A0D2RU57-F1
#
_cell.length_a   1.000
_cell.length_b   1.000
_cell.length_c   1.000
_cell.angle_alpha   90.00
_cell.angle_beta   90.00
_cell.angle_gamma   90.00
#
_symmetry.space_group_name_H-M   'P 1'
#
loop_
_entity.id
_entity.type
_entity.pdbx_description
1 polymer ?
#
loop_
_entity_poly.entity_id
_entity_poly.type
_entity_poly.pdbx_seq_one_letter_code
_entity_poly.pdbx_strand_id
1 'polypeptide(L)'
;MIILLDGAESLDILQHWVVELFSEIRQGSQGKPEFKVEGPVWKAGKLYRLEAVKDVHILELRWALPCLLQAYLQKPEDYLAHLLGH
;
A
#
# COMPACT_ATOMS: atom_id res chain seq x y z
N MET A 1 13.58 -5.64 -4.80
CA MET A 1 14.25 -4.90 -3.71
C MET A 1 14.32 -3.45 -4.11
N ILE A 2 14.07 -2.52 -3.18
CA ILE A 2 14.25 -1.08 -3.40
C ILE A 2 15.24 -0.61 -2.34
N ILE A 3 16.28 0.12 -2.74
CA ILE A 3 17.28 0.72 -1.86
C ILE A 3 17.08 2.22 -1.91
N LEU A 4 17.02 2.85 -0.74
CA LEU A 4 17.02 4.30 -0.58
C LEU A 4 18.29 4.66 0.19
N LEU A 5 19.10 5.55 -0.36
CA LEU A 5 20.28 6.12 0.27
C LEU A 5 20.10 7.63 0.33
N ASP A 6 20.39 8.18 1.49
CA ASP A 6 20.40 9.62 1.75
C ASP A 6 21.69 9.96 2.49
N GLY A 7 22.33 11.05 2.09
CA GLY A 7 23.66 11.42 2.57
C GLY A 7 24.11 12.76 2.02
N ALA A 8 25.08 13.39 2.69
CA ALA A 8 25.62 14.69 2.30
C ALA A 8 26.55 14.64 1.08
N GLU A 9 26.95 13.43 0.66
CA GLU A 9 27.83 13.19 -0.48
C GLU A 9 27.12 13.43 -1.82
N SER A 10 27.89 13.59 -2.90
CA SER A 10 27.33 13.75 -4.24
C SER A 10 26.58 12.49 -4.70
N LEU A 11 25.66 12.66 -5.66
CA LEU A 11 24.93 11.56 -6.28
C LEU A 11 25.87 10.51 -6.90
N ASP A 12 27.03 10.92 -7.41
CA ASP A 12 28.02 10.00 -7.98
C ASP A 12 28.61 9.06 -6.92
N ILE A 13 28.90 9.60 -5.72
CA ILE A 13 29.41 8.81 -4.59
C ILE A 13 28.33 7.86 -4.09
N LEU A 14 27.10 8.36 -3.93
CA LEU A 14 25.96 7.54 -3.51
C LEU A 14 25.70 6.39 -4.50
N GLN A 15 25.77 6.66 -5.81
CA GLN A 15 25.64 5.64 -6.84
C GLN A 15 26.77 4.61 -6.75
N HIS A 16 28.01 5.04 -6.53
CA HIS A 16 29.15 4.13 -6.38
C HIS A 16 28.93 3.16 -5.23
N TRP A 17 28.49 3.64 -4.06
CA TRP A 17 28.19 2.78 -2.92
C TRP A 17 27.03 1.82 -3.18
N VAL A 18 25.98 2.22 -3.91
CA VAL A 18 24.91 1.30 -4.31
C VAL A 18 25.50 0.10 -5.07
N VAL A 19 26.35 0.39 -6.05
CA VAL A 19 26.95 -0.66 -6.89
C VAL A 19 27.89 -1.52 -6.06
N GLU A 20 28.78 -0.91 -5.29
CA GLU A 20 29.75 -1.61 -4.45
C GLU A 20 29.07 -2.56 -3.45
N LEU A 21 28.05 -2.07 -2.74
CA LEU A 21 27.47 -2.79 -1.61
C LEU A 21 26.34 -3.76 -2.00
N PHE A 22 25.68 -3.55 -3.14
CA PHE A 22 24.45 -4.29 -3.48
C PHE A 22 24.51 -5.01 -4.84
N SER A 23 25.58 -4.90 -5.62
CA SER A 23 25.68 -5.55 -6.94
C SER A 23 25.68 -7.08 -6.87
N GLU A 24 26.18 -7.67 -5.79
CA GLU A 24 26.24 -9.12 -5.63
C GLU A 24 24.90 -9.76 -5.23
N ILE A 25 23.86 -8.95 -4.99
CA ILE A 25 22.54 -9.45 -4.60
C ILE A 25 21.89 -10.14 -5.80
N ARG A 26 21.79 -11.46 -5.72
CA ARG A 26 21.16 -12.29 -6.76
C ARG A 26 19.68 -11.97 -6.89
N GLN A 27 19.20 -11.93 -8.13
CA GLN A 27 17.79 -11.82 -8.41
C GLN A 27 17.05 -13.06 -7.89
N GLY A 28 15.98 -12.85 -7.11
CA GLY A 28 15.13 -13.93 -6.61
C GLY A 28 14.46 -14.69 -7.76
N SER A 29 14.23 -15.99 -7.56
CA SER A 29 13.65 -16.90 -8.56
C SER A 29 12.16 -16.72 -8.81
N GLN A 30 11.47 -15.92 -7.98
CA GLN A 30 10.04 -15.66 -8.12
C GLN A 30 9.82 -14.26 -8.71
N GLY A 31 9.08 -14.21 -9.82
CA GLY A 31 8.54 -12.96 -10.35
C GLY A 31 7.61 -12.27 -9.36
N LYS A 32 7.24 -11.01 -9.64
CA LYS A 32 6.31 -10.25 -8.80
C LYS A 32 5.00 -11.05 -8.67
N PRO A 33 4.53 -11.40 -7.45
CA PRO A 33 3.27 -12.10 -7.30
C PRO A 33 2.14 -11.22 -7.85
N GLU A 34 1.36 -11.79 -8.76
CA GLU A 34 0.18 -11.14 -9.31
C GLU A 34 -1.02 -11.46 -8.42
N PHE A 35 -1.65 -10.42 -7.87
CA PHE A 35 -2.88 -10.58 -7.11
C PHE A 35 -4.06 -10.67 -8.10
N LYS A 36 -4.39 -11.90 -8.53
CA LYS A 36 -5.45 -12.19 -9.51
C LYS A 36 -6.83 -12.43 -8.88
N VAL A 37 -7.05 -12.00 -7.64
CA VAL A 37 -8.35 -12.22 -6.99
C VAL A 37 -9.40 -11.40 -7.71
N GLU A 38 -10.30 -12.09 -8.41
CA GLU A 38 -11.50 -11.52 -8.98
C GLU A 38 -12.56 -11.39 -7.88
N GLY A 39 -13.00 -10.16 -7.61
CA GLY A 39 -14.04 -9.87 -6.62
C GLY A 39 -13.52 -9.48 -5.24
N PRO A 40 -14.44 -9.13 -4.32
CA PRO A 40 -14.07 -8.58 -3.02
C PRO A 40 -13.47 -9.66 -2.11
N VAL A 41 -12.43 -9.29 -1.35
CA VAL A 41 -11.74 -10.18 -0.39
C VAL A 41 -12.68 -10.69 0.71
N TRP A 42 -13.78 -9.99 0.96
CA TRP A 42 -14.83 -10.39 1.91
C TRP A 42 -16.24 -10.30 1.29
N LYS A 43 -17.18 -11.05 1.87
CA LYS A 43 -18.60 -10.98 1.48
C LYS A 43 -19.22 -9.68 1.99
N ALA A 44 -19.91 -8.97 1.12
CA ALA A 44 -20.68 -7.77 1.49
C ALA A 44 -21.90 -8.13 2.37
N GLY A 45 -22.48 -7.11 3.02
CA GLY A 45 -23.72 -7.25 3.80
C GLY A 45 -23.55 -7.97 5.14
N LYS A 46 -22.33 -8.02 5.69
CA LYS A 46 -22.05 -8.58 7.02
C LYS A 46 -22.06 -7.48 8.07
N LEU A 47 -22.71 -7.76 9.20
CA LEU A 47 -22.69 -6.93 10.40
C LEU A 47 -21.87 -7.65 11.47
N TYR A 48 -20.88 -6.95 12.01
CA TYR A 48 -20.06 -7.41 13.11
C TYR A 48 -20.32 -6.52 14.31
N ARG A 49 -20.63 -7.13 15.46
CA ARG A 49 -20.77 -6.43 16.74
C ARG A 49 -19.68 -6.93 17.67
N LEU A 50 -18.88 -6.01 18.19
CA LEU A 50 -17.73 -6.31 19.03
C LEU A 50 -17.89 -5.55 20.35
N GLU A 51 -17.45 -6.18 21.44
CA GLU A 51 -17.41 -5.53 22.75
C GLU A 51 -16.14 -4.67 22.84
N ALA A 52 -16.30 -3.40 23.18
CA ALA A 52 -15.19 -2.49 23.31
C ALA A 52 -14.57 -2.62 24.71
N VAL A 53 -13.23 -2.68 24.77
CA VAL A 53 -12.49 -2.68 26.04
C VAL A 53 -12.56 -1.31 26.74
N LYS A 54 -12.76 -0.24 25.96
CA LYS A 54 -12.93 1.13 26.45
C LYS A 54 -14.38 1.56 26.28
N ASP A 55 -14.78 2.59 27.02
CA ASP A 55 -16.09 3.22 26.86
C ASP A 55 -16.15 4.06 25.57
N VAL A 56 -16.37 3.36 24.45
CA VAL A 56 -16.46 3.94 23.11
C VAL A 56 -17.62 3.33 22.34
N HIS A 57 -18.28 4.16 21.54
CA HIS A 57 -19.34 3.74 20.63
C HIS A 57 -18.94 4.08 19.20
N ILE A 58 -18.53 3.06 18.45
CA ILE A 58 -17.99 3.21 17.10
C ILE A 58 -18.87 2.42 16.12
N LEU A 59 -19.27 3.08 15.03
CA LEU A 59 -19.84 2.44 13.85
C LEU A 59 -18.84 2.57 12.70
N GLU A 60 -18.41 1.43 12.16
CA GLU A 60 -17.51 1.39 11.00
C GLU A 60 -18.23 0.78 9.80
N LEU A 61 -18.28 1.53 8.70
CA LEU A 61 -18.75 1.06 7.40
C LEU A 61 -17.54 0.79 6.50
N ARG A 62 -17.52 -0.38 5.87
CA ARG A 62 -16.41 -0.80 4.99
C ARG A 62 -16.95 -1.27 3.65
N TRP A 63 -16.35 -0.78 2.57
CA TRP A 63 -16.60 -1.20 1.20
C TRP A 63 -15.31 -1.78 0.61
N ALA A 64 -15.45 -2.84 -0.18
CA ALA A 64 -14.32 -3.39 -0.93
C ALA A 64 -14.20 -2.63 -2.26
N LEU A 65 -13.03 -2.03 -2.51
CA LEU A 65 -12.70 -1.34 -3.75
C LEU A 65 -11.68 -2.18 -4.55
N PRO A 66 -11.68 -2.08 -5.89
CA PRO A 66 -10.60 -2.65 -6.70
C PRO A 66 -9.26 -1.97 -6.39
N CYS A 67 -8.15 -2.54 -6.86
CA CYS A 67 -6.86 -1.86 -6.80
C CYS A 67 -6.91 -0.57 -7.63
N LEU A 68 -6.67 0.58 -6.99
CA LEU A 68 -6.76 1.90 -7.63
C LEU A 68 -5.39 2.43 -8.08
N LEU A 69 -4.32 1.64 -7.93
CA LEU A 69 -2.95 2.06 -8.26
C LEU A 69 -2.81 2.50 -9.72
N GLN A 70 -3.59 1.91 -10.64
CA GLN A 70 -3.60 2.31 -12.05
C GLN A 70 -4.17 3.72 -12.27
N ALA A 71 -5.00 4.21 -11.34
CA ALA A 71 -5.62 5.52 -11.36
C ALA A 71 -5.01 6.50 -10.33
N TYR A 72 -3.75 6.26 -9.93
CA TYR A 72 -3.07 7.01 -8.85
C TYR A 72 -3.09 8.53 -9.05
N LEU A 73 -2.97 9.02 -10.28
CA LEU A 73 -2.96 10.46 -10.54
C LEU A 73 -4.35 11.09 -10.39
N GLN A 74 -5.42 10.33 -10.64
CA GLN A 74 -6.79 10.83 -10.51
C GLN A 74 -7.25 10.84 -9.05
N LYS A 75 -6.66 10.01 -8.20
CA LYS A 75 -6.99 9.88 -6.77
C LYS A 75 -8.51 9.76 -6.49
N PRO A 76 -9.22 8.85 -7.18
CA PRO A 76 -10.67 8.73 -7.03
C PRO A 76 -11.11 8.45 -5.57
N GLU A 77 -10.28 7.74 -4.80
CA GLU A 77 -10.47 7.47 -3.39
C GLU A 77 -10.43 8.74 -2.52
N ASP A 78 -9.52 9.67 -2.81
CA ASP A 78 -9.42 10.94 -2.06
C ASP A 78 -10.64 11.81 -2.32
N TYR A 79 -11.10 11.84 -3.57
CA TYR A 79 -12.32 12.56 -3.93
C TYR A 79 -13.55 12.01 -3.20
N LEU A 80 -13.72 10.68 -3.17
CA LEU A 80 -14.81 10.04 -2.43
C LEU A 80 -14.68 10.30 -0.91
N ALA A 81 -13.48 10.19 -0.35
CA ALA A 81 -13.23 10.45 1.05
C ALA A 81 -13.56 11.91 1.43
N HIS A 82 -13.21 12.86 0.56
CA HIS A 82 -13.53 14.26 0.73
C HIS A 82 -15.04 14.50 0.75
N LEU A 83 -15.79 13.90 -0.19
CA LEU A 83 -17.25 14.00 -0.24
C LEU A 83 -17.95 13.35 0.97
N LEU A 84 -17.44 12.21 1.44
CA LEU A 84 -18.03 11.48 2.57
C LEU A 84 -17.69 12.08 3.93
N GLY A 85 -16.55 12.76 4.04
CA GLY A 85 -16.11 13.41 5.27
C GLY A 85 -16.66 14.82 5.48
N HIS A 86 -17.45 15.32 4.52
CA HIS A 86 -18.06 16.65 4.54
C HIS A 86 -19.48 16.63 5.08
#